data_AF-A0A7J2LY74-F1
#
_entry.id   AF-A0A7J2LY74-F1
#
_cell.length_a   1.000
_cell.length_b   1.000
_cell.length_c   1.000
_cell.angle_alpha   90.00
_cell.angle_beta   90.00
_cell.angle_gamma   90.00
#
_symmetry.space_group_name_H-M   'P 1'
#
loop_
_entity.id
_entity.type
_entity.pdbx_description
1 polymer ?
#
loop_
_entity_poly.entity_id
_entity_poly.type
_entity_poly.pdbx_seq_one_letter_code
_entity_poly.pdbx_strand_id
1 'polypeptide(L)'
;MVYHLYKNGFIGPPGRYYWPRFLRPGEVWGLVNSIESYSVEVKLPSGSVELEIKRHLSPLTAERFYRNLPMKALVVRDGNQVYLFVEMCSKLEKEKRELRRGEVAFVPSKSAVLIALDRVKLPAPALPLGKVVSGIEVLESAATGQTAEIRRKED
;
A
#
# COMPACT_ATOMS: atom_id res chain seq x y z
N MET A 1 30.62 -2.94 -25.29
CA MET A 1 30.50 -1.59 -24.72
C MET A 1 29.92 -1.74 -23.33
N VAL A 2 30.78 -1.70 -22.31
CA VAL A 2 30.48 -2.08 -20.92
C VAL A 2 30.37 -0.80 -20.09
N TYR A 3 29.19 -0.52 -19.53
CA TYR A 3 29.01 0.62 -18.64
C TYR A 3 29.39 0.23 -17.20
N HIS A 4 30.46 0.85 -16.70
CA HIS A 4 30.81 0.90 -15.29
C HIS A 4 29.87 1.85 -14.53
N LEU A 5 29.33 1.42 -13.39
CA LEU A 5 28.69 2.29 -12.41
C LEU A 5 29.45 2.20 -11.07
N TYR A 6 29.97 3.34 -10.64
CA TYR A 6 30.69 3.52 -9.39
C TYR A 6 29.77 3.32 -8.18
N LYS A 7 30.16 2.38 -7.30
CA LYS A 7 29.63 2.24 -5.93
C LYS A 7 30.34 3.25 -5.03
N ASN A 8 29.62 4.25 -4.51
CA ASN A 8 30.11 5.02 -3.38
C ASN A 8 29.78 4.28 -2.06
N GLY A 9 30.74 3.46 -1.62
CA GLY A 9 30.90 3.01 -0.24
C GLY A 9 32.22 3.55 0.30
N PHE A 10 32.22 4.03 1.54
CA PHE A 10 33.35 4.68 2.20
C PHE A 10 34.63 3.84 2.20
N ILE A 11 35.77 4.50 2.00
CA ILE A 11 37.12 3.93 1.93
C ILE A 11 37.63 3.70 3.36
N GLY A 12 37.86 2.43 3.71
CA GLY A 12 38.65 2.00 4.87
C GLY A 12 39.83 1.12 4.40
N PRO A 13 40.85 0.90 5.25
CA PRO A 13 42.07 0.21 4.84
C PRO A 13 41.81 -1.21 4.33
N PRO A 14 42.65 -1.71 3.40
CA PRO A 14 42.37 -2.94 2.69
C PRO A 14 42.39 -4.15 3.63
N GLY A 15 41.30 -4.93 3.64
CA GLY A 15 41.30 -6.29 4.18
C GLY A 15 40.44 -6.59 5.41
N ARG A 16 39.66 -5.65 5.96
CA ARG A 16 38.67 -5.95 7.01
C ARG A 16 37.34 -5.27 6.75
N TYR A 17 36.40 -6.00 6.17
CA TYR A 17 34.99 -5.63 6.15
C TYR A 17 34.39 -5.91 7.54
N TYR A 18 34.00 -4.85 8.26
CA TYR A 18 33.23 -4.98 9.49
C TYR A 18 31.74 -5.05 9.14
N TRP A 19 31.16 -6.25 9.26
CA TRP A 19 29.71 -6.41 9.25
C TRP A 19 29.14 -6.06 10.63
N PRO A 20 28.08 -5.24 10.74
CA PRO A 20 27.31 -5.15 11.98
C PRO A 20 26.81 -6.54 12.37
N ARG A 21 26.96 -6.92 13.64
CA ARG A 21 26.71 -8.27 14.19
C ARG A 21 25.23 -8.74 14.14
N PHE A 22 24.37 -8.03 13.43
CA PHE A 22 22.92 -8.27 13.35
C PHE A 22 22.43 -8.67 11.95
N LEU A 23 23.30 -8.90 10.98
CA LEU A 23 22.90 -9.39 9.66
C LEU A 23 23.67 -10.66 9.31
N ARG A 24 22.97 -11.80 9.27
CA ARG A 24 23.53 -13.06 8.79
C ARG A 24 23.63 -13.00 7.26
N PRO A 25 24.81 -13.25 6.66
CA PRO A 25 24.94 -13.40 5.22
C PRO A 25 24.15 -14.66 4.79
N GLY A 26 23.03 -14.44 4.10
CA GLY A 26 22.09 -15.50 3.68
C GLY A 26 20.63 -15.07 3.69
N GLU A 27 20.29 -14.01 4.43
CA GLU A 27 18.90 -13.51 4.55
C GLU A 27 18.59 -12.35 3.59
N VAL A 28 19.37 -12.21 2.51
CA VAL A 28 19.25 -11.11 1.55
C VAL A 28 19.22 -11.63 0.13
N TRP A 29 18.37 -12.60 -0.17
CA TRP A 29 17.89 -12.87 -1.54
C TRP A 29 16.48 -13.45 -1.49
N GLY A 30 15.56 -12.74 -0.83
CA GLY A 30 14.13 -12.91 -1.10
C GLY A 30 13.85 -12.33 -2.48
N LEU A 31 13.86 -13.19 -3.50
CA LEU A 31 13.28 -13.04 -4.83
C LEU A 31 12.67 -11.66 -5.08
N VAL A 32 13.30 -10.84 -5.94
CA VAL A 32 12.59 -9.75 -6.62
C VAL A 32 11.64 -10.41 -7.61
N ASN A 33 10.56 -11.00 -7.13
CA ASN A 33 9.43 -11.33 -7.97
C ASN A 33 8.90 -9.98 -8.45
N SER A 34 8.95 -9.77 -9.76
CA SER A 34 8.39 -8.60 -10.45
C SER A 34 6.87 -8.67 -10.41
N ILE A 35 6.29 -8.65 -9.22
CA ILE A 35 4.86 -8.56 -9.01
C ILE A 35 4.48 -7.12 -9.34
N GLU A 36 3.80 -6.93 -10.46
CA GLU A 36 3.27 -5.63 -10.88
C GLU A 36 2.09 -5.20 -9.99
N SER A 37 1.33 -6.18 -9.47
CA SER A 37 0.12 -5.97 -8.71
C SER A 37 -0.06 -6.97 -7.56
N TYR A 38 -0.53 -6.51 -6.41
CA TYR A 38 -0.90 -7.36 -5.29
C TYR A 38 -2.42 -7.49 -5.19
N SER A 39 -2.91 -8.72 -5.06
CA SER A 39 -4.31 -9.01 -4.75
C SER A 39 -4.54 -8.97 -3.24
N VAL A 40 -5.51 -8.15 -2.81
CA VAL A 40 -5.79 -7.88 -1.39
C VAL A 40 -7.28 -8.05 -1.14
N GLU A 41 -7.65 -8.77 -0.10
CA GLU A 41 -9.03 -8.90 0.36
C GLU A 41 -9.26 -7.95 1.55
N VAL A 42 -10.36 -7.21 1.52
CA VAL A 42 -10.90 -6.48 2.68
C VAL A 42 -12.17 -7.20 3.14
N LYS A 43 -12.12 -7.80 4.32
CA LYS A 43 -13.25 -8.44 4.99
C LYS A 43 -14.01 -7.41 5.83
N LEU A 44 -15.29 -7.24 5.55
CA LEU A 44 -16.25 -6.48 6.36
C LEU A 44 -17.32 -7.44 6.91
N PRO A 45 -18.10 -7.02 7.93
CA PRO A 45 -19.24 -7.82 8.39
C PRO A 45 -20.28 -8.12 7.29
N SER A 46 -20.45 -7.20 6.35
CA SER A 46 -21.41 -7.31 5.24
C SER A 46 -20.92 -8.12 4.04
N GLY A 47 -19.63 -8.46 3.96
CA GLY A 47 -19.06 -9.17 2.81
C GLY A 47 -17.56 -8.95 2.64
N SER A 48 -17.02 -9.36 1.49
CA SER A 48 -15.62 -9.12 1.13
C SER A 48 -15.50 -8.22 -0.10
N VAL A 49 -14.40 -7.48 -0.14
CA VAL A 49 -14.03 -6.58 -1.23
C VAL A 49 -12.65 -6.98 -1.71
N GLU A 50 -12.48 -7.07 -3.01
CA GLU A 50 -11.18 -7.33 -3.60
C GLU A 50 -10.56 -6.05 -4.13
N LEU A 51 -9.30 -5.82 -3.76
CA LEU A 51 -8.49 -4.72 -4.25
C LEU A 51 -7.31 -5.26 -5.06
N GLU A 52 -7.02 -4.60 -6.17
CA GLU A 52 -5.77 -4.76 -6.91
C GLU A 52 -4.88 -3.55 -6.61
N ILE A 53 -3.77 -3.79 -5.91
CA ILE A 53 -2.78 -2.77 -5.57
C ILE A 53 -1.71 -2.76 -6.65
N LYS A 54 -1.54 -1.65 -7.36
CA LYS A 54 -0.60 -1.52 -8.48
C LYS A 54 0.69 -0.87 -8.04
N ARG A 55 1.79 -1.64 -8.06
CA ARG A 55 3.09 -1.18 -7.56
C ARG A 55 3.60 0.06 -8.29
N HIS A 56 3.39 0.16 -9.60
CA HIS A 56 3.89 1.30 -10.39
C HIS A 56 3.22 2.64 -10.05
N LEU A 57 2.08 2.65 -9.34
CA LEU A 57 1.38 3.88 -8.96
C LEU A 57 2.08 4.60 -7.80
N SER A 58 2.50 3.85 -6.79
CA SER A 58 3.23 4.32 -5.60
C SER A 58 4.09 3.17 -5.06
N PRO A 59 5.28 2.90 -5.65
CA PRO A 59 6.07 1.71 -5.32
C PRO A 59 6.39 1.53 -3.85
N LEU A 60 6.69 2.61 -3.13
CA LEU A 60 7.05 2.55 -1.71
C LEU A 60 5.81 2.34 -0.84
N THR A 61 4.71 3.05 -1.13
CA THR A 61 3.44 2.90 -0.40
C THR A 61 2.85 1.52 -0.63
N ALA A 62 2.82 1.02 -1.87
CA ALA A 62 2.28 -0.29 -2.22
C ALA A 62 3.05 -1.42 -1.52
N GLU A 63 4.39 -1.39 -1.58
CA GLU A 63 5.26 -2.34 -0.89
C GLU A 63 5.09 -2.32 0.62
N ARG A 64 4.88 -1.13 1.20
CA ARG A 64 4.67 -1.01 2.64
C ARG A 64 3.28 -1.50 3.04
N PHE A 65 2.26 -1.14 2.27
CA PHE A 65 0.89 -1.59 2.46
C PHE A 65 0.81 -3.12 2.45
N TYR A 66 1.37 -3.77 1.42
CA TYR A 66 1.33 -5.22 1.28
C TYR A 66 2.13 -5.97 2.37
N ARG A 67 3.29 -5.44 2.77
CA ARG A 67 4.12 -6.05 3.83
C ARG A 67 3.51 -5.95 5.21
N ASN A 68 2.71 -4.92 5.49
CA ASN A 68 1.99 -4.77 6.76
C ASN A 68 0.76 -5.67 6.87
N LEU A 69 0.31 -6.32 5.79
CA LEU A 69 -0.81 -7.25 5.85
C LEU A 69 -0.44 -8.52 6.66
N PRO A 70 -1.36 -9.04 7.50
CA PRO A 70 -2.74 -8.57 7.69
C PRO A 70 -2.87 -7.35 8.62
N MET A 71 -3.85 -6.49 8.36
CA MET A 71 -4.14 -5.29 9.18
C MET A 71 -5.61 -5.21 9.57
N LYS A 72 -5.90 -4.73 10.79
CA LYS A 72 -7.24 -4.26 11.15
C LYS A 72 -7.39 -2.79 10.77
N ALA A 73 -8.58 -2.41 10.35
CA ALA A 73 -8.90 -1.03 9.99
C ALA A 73 -10.22 -0.57 10.59
N LEU A 74 -10.26 0.68 11.06
CA LEU A 74 -11.52 1.34 11.40
C LEU A 74 -12.14 1.90 10.11
N VAL A 75 -13.39 1.56 9.86
CA VAL A 75 -14.13 2.02 8.67
C VAL A 75 -14.84 3.32 9.00
N VAL A 76 -14.66 4.33 8.14
CA VAL A 76 -15.44 5.57 8.16
C VAL A 76 -15.98 5.85 6.77
N ARG A 77 -17.29 5.93 6.66
CA ARG A 77 -17.99 6.37 5.45
C ARG A 77 -18.23 7.87 5.53
N ASP A 78 -17.77 8.59 4.50
CA ASP A 78 -17.94 10.03 4.33
C ASP A 78 -18.48 10.30 2.92
N GLY A 79 -19.81 10.31 2.79
CA GLY A 79 -20.48 10.42 1.49
C GLY A 79 -20.03 9.35 0.50
N ASN A 80 -19.41 9.78 -0.61
CA ASN A 80 -18.89 8.91 -1.67
C ASN A 80 -17.43 8.44 -1.42
N GLN A 81 -16.98 8.49 -0.16
CA GLN A 81 -15.63 8.10 0.25
C GLN A 81 -15.73 7.08 1.39
N VAL A 82 -14.91 6.03 1.31
CA VAL A 82 -14.71 5.08 2.41
C VAL A 82 -13.26 5.13 2.83
N TYR A 83 -13.03 5.47 4.09
CA TYR A 83 -11.73 5.47 4.73
C TYR A 83 -11.56 4.20 5.56
N LEU A 84 -10.45 3.50 5.35
CA LEU A 84 -9.96 2.42 6.17
C LEU A 84 -8.73 2.95 6.93
N PHE A 85 -8.92 3.38 8.17
CA PHE A 85 -7.83 3.88 9.01
C PHE A 85 -6.94 2.72 9.44
N VAL A 86 -5.65 2.80 9.13
CA VAL A 86 -4.65 1.75 9.33
C VAL A 86 -3.42 2.31 10.04
N GLU A 87 -2.65 1.46 10.70
CA GLU A 87 -1.37 1.84 11.32
C GLU A 87 -0.22 1.76 10.30
N MET A 88 -0.15 2.75 9.42
CA MET A 88 0.89 2.82 8.38
C MET A 88 1.21 4.27 8.05
N CYS A 89 2.49 4.63 7.91
CA CYS A 89 2.87 5.90 7.29
C CYS A 89 3.32 5.68 5.85
N SER A 90 3.48 6.74 5.06
CA SER A 90 4.21 6.63 3.80
C SER A 90 5.18 7.80 3.61
N LYS A 91 6.12 7.63 2.69
CA LYS A 91 7.00 8.69 2.21
C LYS A 91 6.31 9.49 1.11
N LEU A 92 6.92 10.61 0.72
CA LEU A 92 6.44 11.41 -0.39
C LEU A 92 6.59 10.63 -1.71
N GLU A 93 5.47 10.42 -2.40
CA GLU A 93 5.37 9.87 -3.75
C GLU A 93 4.41 10.74 -4.58
N LYS A 94 4.23 10.42 -5.87
CA LYS A 94 3.33 11.18 -6.74
C LYS A 94 1.91 11.20 -6.16
N GLU A 95 1.38 12.38 -5.91
CA GLU A 95 0.03 12.55 -5.37
C GLU A 95 -1.04 12.78 -6.46
N LYS A 96 -2.29 12.46 -6.11
CA LYS A 96 -3.51 12.86 -6.82
C LYS A 96 -4.36 13.76 -5.94
N ARG A 97 -5.19 14.59 -6.60
CA ARG A 97 -6.21 15.46 -5.99
C ARG A 97 -7.64 15.11 -6.40
N GLU A 98 -7.81 14.08 -7.21
CA GLU A 98 -9.11 13.51 -7.55
C GLU A 98 -9.00 11.99 -7.64
N LEU A 99 -10.10 11.31 -7.32
CA LEU A 99 -10.29 9.89 -7.55
C LEU A 99 -11.59 9.66 -8.33
N ARG A 100 -11.64 8.60 -9.12
CA ARG A 100 -12.83 8.07 -9.78
C ARG A 100 -13.39 6.89 -8.98
N ARG A 101 -14.66 6.54 -9.23
CA ARG A 101 -15.29 5.37 -8.64
C ARG A 101 -14.39 4.13 -8.76
N GLY A 102 -14.22 3.43 -7.66
CA GLY A 102 -13.39 2.23 -7.53
C GLY A 102 -11.90 2.50 -7.41
N GLU A 103 -11.39 3.72 -7.56
CA GLU A 103 -9.97 3.99 -7.32
C GLU A 103 -9.65 3.95 -5.82
N VAL A 104 -8.45 3.42 -5.53
CA VAL A 104 -7.91 3.25 -4.18
C VAL A 104 -6.65 4.08 -4.05
N ALA A 105 -6.52 4.82 -2.96
CA ALA A 105 -5.34 5.62 -2.65
C ALA A 105 -5.05 5.60 -1.15
N PHE A 106 -3.83 5.96 -0.77
CA PHE A 106 -3.46 6.18 0.63
C PHE A 106 -3.41 7.68 0.93
N VAL A 107 -3.99 8.11 2.05
CA VAL A 107 -3.97 9.51 2.50
C VAL A 107 -3.03 9.62 3.70
N PRO A 108 -1.77 10.09 3.51
CA PRO A 108 -0.76 10.05 4.57
C PRO A 108 -1.14 10.83 5.82
N SER A 109 -1.78 12.00 5.66
CA SER A 109 -2.18 12.86 6.78
C SER A 109 -3.28 12.25 7.65
N LYS A 110 -4.00 11.25 7.14
CA LYS A 110 -5.05 10.52 7.86
C LYS A 110 -4.62 9.12 8.27
N SER A 111 -3.46 8.63 7.82
CA SER A 111 -3.06 7.24 7.98
C SER A 111 -4.17 6.27 7.50
N ALA A 112 -4.74 6.53 6.32
CA ALA A 112 -5.92 5.81 5.86
C ALA A 112 -5.84 5.40 4.39
N VAL A 113 -6.36 4.22 4.07
CA VAL A 113 -6.67 3.82 2.70
C VAL A 113 -8.03 4.39 2.35
N LEU A 114 -8.09 5.23 1.32
CA LEU A 114 -9.28 5.85 0.78
C LEU A 114 -9.74 5.08 -0.46
N ILE A 115 -11.01 4.71 -0.48
CA ILE A 115 -11.70 4.11 -1.63
C ILE A 115 -12.82 5.05 -2.07
N ALA A 116 -12.83 5.40 -3.34
CA ALA A 116 -13.83 6.28 -3.91
C ALA A 116 -15.05 5.50 -4.43
N LEU A 117 -16.25 5.86 -4.00
CA LEU A 117 -17.52 5.27 -4.48
C LEU A 117 -18.11 6.05 -5.65
N ASP A 118 -17.60 7.25 -5.92
CA ASP A 118 -17.92 8.05 -7.10
C ASP A 118 -16.70 8.91 -7.45
N ARG A 119 -16.81 9.80 -8.43
CA ARG A 119 -15.81 10.84 -8.65
C ARG A 119 -15.76 11.80 -7.45
N VAL A 120 -14.58 11.94 -6.85
CA VAL A 120 -14.36 12.77 -5.66
C VAL A 120 -13.16 13.69 -5.86
N LYS A 121 -13.31 14.97 -5.48
CA LYS A 121 -12.18 15.89 -5.33
C LYS A 121 -11.65 15.79 -3.90
N LEU A 122 -10.33 15.69 -3.75
CA LEU A 122 -9.70 15.43 -2.47
C LEU A 122 -9.17 16.74 -1.87
N PRO A 123 -9.55 17.09 -0.63
CA PRO A 123 -9.00 18.26 0.05
C PRO A 123 -7.51 18.05 0.43
N ALA A 124 -7.09 16.80 0.59
CA ALA A 124 -5.71 16.41 0.91
C ALA A 124 -5.09 15.57 -0.23
N PRO A 125 -3.75 15.62 -0.39
CA PRO A 125 -3.03 14.68 -1.23
C PRO A 125 -3.34 13.22 -0.93
N ALA A 126 -3.54 12.42 -1.98
CA ALA A 126 -3.62 10.97 -1.87
C ALA A 126 -2.60 10.31 -2.79
N LEU A 127 -1.88 9.31 -2.28
CA LEU A 127 -0.93 8.49 -3.02
C LEU A 127 -1.69 7.36 -3.70
N PRO A 128 -1.77 7.31 -5.04
CA PRO A 128 -2.56 6.31 -5.75
C PRO A 128 -2.02 4.90 -5.48
N LEU A 129 -2.89 3.99 -5.07
CA LEU A 129 -2.53 2.63 -4.69
C LEU A 129 -3.05 1.57 -5.65
N GLY A 130 -4.25 1.75 -6.20
CA GLY A 130 -4.88 0.68 -6.96
C GLY A 130 -6.35 0.92 -7.28
N LYS A 131 -7.10 -0.17 -7.40
CA LYS A 131 -8.54 -0.15 -7.65
C LYS A 131 -9.27 -1.30 -6.95
N VAL A 132 -10.57 -1.15 -6.78
CA VAL A 132 -11.50 -2.23 -6.44
C VAL A 132 -11.69 -3.11 -7.68
N VAL A 133 -11.61 -4.42 -7.50
CA VAL A 133 -11.84 -5.44 -8.53
C VAL A 133 -13.27 -6.00 -8.40
N SER A 134 -13.72 -6.24 -7.19
CA SER A 134 -15.06 -6.78 -6.89
C SER A 134 -15.54 -6.34 -5.50
N GLY A 135 -16.86 -6.40 -5.26
CA GLY A 135 -17.45 -6.11 -3.94
C GLY A 135 -17.61 -4.63 -3.63
N ILE A 136 -17.69 -3.73 -4.61
CA ILE A 136 -17.82 -2.29 -4.34
C ILE A 136 -19.13 -1.96 -3.60
N GLU A 137 -20.19 -2.72 -3.84
CA GLU A 137 -21.49 -2.67 -3.17
C GLU A 137 -21.40 -2.97 -1.66
N VAL A 138 -20.42 -3.77 -1.25
CA VAL A 138 -20.13 -4.02 0.19
C VAL A 138 -19.60 -2.74 0.84
N LEU A 139 -18.83 -1.93 0.11
CA LEU A 139 -18.37 -0.62 0.56
C LEU A 139 -19.50 0.41 0.54
N GLU A 140 -20.45 0.32 -0.39
CA GLU A 140 -21.63 1.19 -0.44
C GLU A 140 -22.55 1.02 0.78
N SER A 141 -22.61 -0.19 1.33
CA SER A 141 -23.37 -0.52 2.54
C SER A 141 -22.54 -0.45 3.83
N ALA A 142 -21.26 -0.06 3.76
CA ALA A 142 -20.38 -0.05 4.92
C ALA A 142 -20.80 1.00 5.97
N ALA A 143 -20.95 0.56 7.22
CA ALA A 143 -21.25 1.43 8.35
C ALA A 143 -19.99 2.08 8.93
N THR A 144 -20.07 3.36 9.30
CA THR A 144 -19.02 4.03 10.07
C THR A 144 -18.90 3.40 11.46
N GLY A 145 -17.67 3.21 11.93
CA GLY A 145 -17.37 2.67 13.25
C GLY A 145 -17.17 1.15 13.30
N GLN A 146 -17.46 0.44 12.21
CA GLN A 146 -17.18 -1.00 12.13
C GLN A 146 -15.69 -1.25 11.85
N THR A 147 -15.24 -2.46 12.18
CA THR A 147 -13.89 -2.93 11.90
C THR A 147 -13.87 -3.72 10.59
N ALA A 148 -12.89 -3.43 9.74
CA ALA A 148 -12.53 -4.25 8.60
C ALA A 148 -11.20 -4.96 8.84
N GLU A 149 -11.01 -6.11 8.18
CA GLU A 149 -9.74 -6.82 8.18
C GLU A 149 -9.18 -6.89 6.75
N ILE A 150 -7.96 -6.41 6.57
CA ILE A 150 -7.28 -6.35 5.29
C ILE A 150 -6.24 -7.46 5.26
N ARG A 151 -6.30 -8.34 4.25
CA ARG A 151 -5.46 -9.54 4.13
C ARG A 151 -4.95 -9.70 2.70
N ARG A 152 -3.88 -10.48 2.54
CA ARG A 152 -3.44 -10.92 1.22
C ARG A 152 -4.51 -11.87 0.68
N LYS A 153 -4.89 -11.71 -0.59
CA LYS A 153 -5.72 -12.70 -1.25
C LYS A 153 -4.79 -13.84 -1.69
N GLU A 154 -4.95 -15.01 -1.11
CA GLU A 154 -4.28 -16.22 -1.61
C GLU A 154 -4.99 -16.64 -2.90
N ASP A 155 -4.20 -17.01 -3.92
CA ASP A 155 -4.69 -17.49 -5.22
C ASP A 155 -5.30 -18.91 -5.10
#